data_AF-A0A2G7FU81-F1
#
_entry.id   AF-A0A2G7FU81-F1
#
_cell.length_a   1.000
_cell.length_b   1.000
_cell.length_c   1.000
_cell.angle_alpha   90.00
_cell.angle_beta   90.00
_cell.angle_gamma   90.00
#
_symmetry.space_group_name_H-M   'P 1'
#
loop_
_entity.id
_entity.type
_entity.pdbx_description
1 polymer ?
#
loop_
_entity_poly.entity_id
_entity_poly.type
_entity_poly.pdbx_seq_one_letter_code
_entity_poly.pdbx_strand_id
1 'polypeptide(L)'
;MRFFNRKQRLSLVTFAILYFSLFFICRANSARDPGSYFFQPHEGYRPTYSLTRIQESLHYLSRYNQTITTPADPYNQPPPTTKEHVDLCVGIVTVKRPLTQNIDTTIASLIDSLSQHQRSQISIHLLFALTTPTDHPDYNHPWVHNTVNRVLTYETQNISYTTSYLRTLEGNKKFTSEKSLIDYAISIRSCYDTTDAPYFLMLEDDVVAQRNWFPTTTQTLHSIEEWVRRGIINPDWLYLRLFYTEKFLAGTPRTGRSISPGVLRLLSLSRDYVFV
;
A
#
# COMPACT_ATOMS: atom_id res chain seq x y z
N MET A 1 -38.23 51.93 -21.22
CA MET A 1 -38.05 50.47 -21.44
C MET A 1 -38.40 49.73 -20.15
N ARG A 2 -39.53 49.00 -20.10
CA ARG A 2 -39.86 48.14 -18.94
C ARG A 2 -39.15 46.81 -19.15
N PHE A 3 -38.02 46.64 -18.48
CA PHE A 3 -37.06 45.60 -18.85
C PHE A 3 -37.53 44.16 -18.64
N PHE A 4 -38.45 43.84 -17.72
CA PHE A 4 -39.02 42.48 -17.57
C PHE A 4 -40.39 42.49 -16.87
N ASN A 5 -41.30 41.59 -17.24
CA ASN A 5 -42.59 41.35 -16.55
C ASN A 5 -42.36 40.56 -15.22
N ARG A 6 -43.29 40.65 -14.27
CA ARG A 6 -43.26 39.97 -12.96
C ARG A 6 -42.94 38.48 -13.05
N LYS A 7 -43.52 37.76 -14.01
CA LYS A 7 -43.24 36.32 -14.23
C LYS A 7 -41.80 36.08 -14.68
N GLN A 8 -41.26 36.92 -15.56
CA GLN A 8 -39.87 36.84 -16.01
C GLN A 8 -38.90 37.16 -14.86
N ARG A 9 -39.20 38.17 -14.04
CA ARG A 9 -38.43 38.47 -12.82
C ARG A 9 -38.42 37.29 -11.85
N LEU A 10 -39.58 36.67 -11.60
CA LEU A 10 -39.67 35.51 -10.72
C LEU A 10 -38.86 34.33 -11.26
N SER A 11 -38.96 34.05 -12.56
CA SER A 11 -38.18 33.00 -13.23
C SER A 11 -36.68 33.23 -13.08
N LEU A 12 -36.19 34.46 -13.32
CA LEU A 12 -34.78 34.82 -13.16
C LEU A 12 -34.32 34.68 -11.71
N VAL A 13 -35.14 35.07 -10.74
CA VAL A 13 -34.83 34.91 -9.31
C VAL A 13 -34.75 33.43 -8.94
N THR A 14 -35.71 32.61 -9.37
CA THR A 14 -35.69 31.16 -9.13
C THR A 14 -34.47 30.50 -9.76
N PHE A 15 -34.14 30.86 -11.02
CA PHE A 15 -32.95 30.38 -11.70
C PHE A 15 -31.68 30.78 -10.96
N ALA A 16 -31.55 32.04 -10.54
CA ALA A 16 -30.39 32.52 -9.81
C ALA A 16 -30.21 31.76 -8.50
N ILE A 17 -31.29 31.56 -7.73
CA ILE A 17 -31.25 30.78 -6.48
C ILE A 17 -30.78 29.35 -6.74
N LEU A 18 -31.34 28.66 -7.73
CA LEU A 18 -30.94 27.30 -8.09
C LEU A 18 -29.49 27.24 -8.55
N TYR A 19 -29.07 28.17 -9.41
CA TYR A 19 -27.71 28.24 -9.93
C TYR A 19 -26.68 28.47 -8.82
N PHE A 20 -26.89 29.46 -7.95
CA PHE A 20 -25.97 29.71 -6.83
C PHE A 20 -25.96 28.55 -5.84
N SER A 21 -27.11 27.93 -5.56
CA SER A 21 -27.17 26.74 -4.71
C SER A 21 -26.33 25.60 -5.28
N LEU A 22 -26.50 25.28 -6.56
CA LEU A 22 -25.69 24.28 -7.26
C LEU A 22 -24.20 24.65 -7.25
N PHE A 23 -23.86 25.91 -7.52
CA PHE A 23 -22.48 26.39 -7.48
C PHE A 23 -21.82 26.16 -6.13
N PHE A 24 -22.48 26.53 -5.02
CA PHE A 24 -21.93 26.32 -3.68
C PHE A 24 -21.89 24.84 -3.29
N ILE A 25 -22.87 24.04 -3.70
CA ILE A 25 -22.88 22.59 -3.48
C ILE A 25 -21.71 21.94 -4.23
N CYS A 26 -21.51 22.24 -5.51
CA CYS A 26 -20.38 21.72 -6.29
C CYS A 26 -19.06 22.19 -5.70
N ARG A 27 -18.96 23.46 -5.31
CA ARG A 27 -17.74 23.99 -4.66
C ARG A 27 -17.42 23.27 -3.36
N ALA A 28 -18.41 23.01 -2.51
CA ALA A 28 -18.21 22.35 -1.24
C ALA A 28 -17.85 20.86 -1.40
N ASN A 29 -18.55 20.14 -2.28
CA ASN A 29 -18.33 18.71 -2.48
C ASN A 29 -17.03 18.41 -3.26
N SER A 30 -16.63 19.29 -4.17
CA SER A 30 -15.45 19.09 -5.00
C SER A 30 -14.21 19.84 -4.53
N ALA A 31 -14.24 20.49 -3.36
CA ALA A 31 -13.08 21.19 -2.80
C ALA A 31 -11.86 20.27 -2.59
N ARG A 32 -12.09 18.96 -2.43
CA ARG A 32 -11.03 17.95 -2.24
C ARG A 32 -10.68 17.15 -3.49
N ASP A 33 -11.40 17.35 -4.58
CA ASP A 33 -11.19 16.61 -5.83
C ASP A 33 -10.20 17.37 -6.73
N PRO A 34 -8.95 16.88 -6.92
CA PRO A 34 -7.94 17.55 -7.74
C PRO A 34 -8.30 17.63 -9.23
N GLY A 35 -9.26 16.82 -9.69
CA GLY A 35 -9.79 16.90 -11.06
C GLY A 35 -10.86 17.98 -11.24
N SER A 36 -11.34 18.58 -10.16
CA SER A 36 -12.41 19.58 -10.20
C SER A 36 -11.89 21.00 -10.36
N TYR A 37 -12.66 21.83 -11.06
CA TYR A 37 -12.44 23.28 -11.09
C TYR A 37 -12.50 23.93 -9.70
N PHE A 38 -13.24 23.32 -8.76
CA PHE A 38 -13.41 23.85 -7.41
C PHE A 38 -12.35 23.36 -6.42
N PHE A 39 -11.32 22.64 -6.87
CA PHE A 39 -10.28 22.10 -6.03
C PHE A 39 -9.60 23.20 -5.18
N GLN A 40 -9.46 22.93 -3.90
CA GLN A 40 -8.75 23.78 -2.96
C GLN A 40 -7.61 22.97 -2.34
N PRO A 41 -6.35 23.21 -2.73
CA PRO A 41 -5.20 22.46 -2.23
C PRO A 41 -5.13 22.38 -0.69
N HIS A 42 -5.45 23.49 -0.01
CA HIS A 42 -5.47 23.55 1.45
C HIS A 42 -6.54 22.70 2.13
N GLU A 43 -7.59 22.31 1.41
CA GLU A 43 -8.66 21.42 1.90
C GLU A 43 -8.48 19.99 1.41
N GLY A 44 -8.04 19.82 0.17
CA GLY A 44 -7.79 18.51 -0.46
C GLY A 44 -6.63 17.76 0.16
N TYR A 45 -5.56 18.45 0.55
CA TYR A 45 -4.37 17.83 1.15
C TYR A 45 -4.41 17.78 2.68
N ARG A 46 -5.56 18.04 3.32
CA ARG A 46 -5.67 17.93 4.78
C ARG A 46 -5.59 16.46 5.20
N PRO A 47 -4.60 16.06 6.01
CA PRO A 47 -4.38 14.66 6.35
C PRO A 47 -5.29 14.17 7.50
N THR A 48 -6.49 14.73 7.66
CA THR A 48 -7.36 14.44 8.82
C THR A 48 -7.68 12.95 8.94
N TYR A 49 -8.00 12.30 7.83
CA TYR A 49 -8.27 10.87 7.80
C TYR A 49 -7.00 10.06 8.14
N SER A 50 -5.87 10.39 7.50
CA SER A 50 -4.58 9.73 7.72
C SER A 50 -4.14 9.80 9.16
N LEU A 51 -4.18 10.99 9.77
CA LEU A 51 -3.79 11.19 11.16
C LEU A 51 -4.66 10.37 12.12
N THR A 52 -5.97 10.31 11.85
CA THR A 52 -6.90 9.48 12.65
C THR A 52 -6.57 8.01 12.50
N ARG A 53 -6.31 7.53 11.27
CA ARG A 53 -5.95 6.14 10.99
C ARG A 53 -4.63 5.73 11.65
N ILE A 54 -3.62 6.60 11.62
CA ILE A 54 -2.34 6.39 12.29
C ILE A 54 -2.54 6.25 13.80
N GLN A 55 -3.33 7.14 14.41
CA GLN A 55 -3.60 7.08 15.85
C GLN A 55 -4.33 5.79 16.25
N GLU A 56 -5.34 5.39 15.48
CA GLU A 56 -6.09 4.14 15.71
C GLU A 56 -5.21 2.90 15.57
N SER A 57 -4.40 2.84 14.52
CA SER A 57 -3.56 1.68 14.25
C SER A 57 -2.46 1.53 15.30
N LEU A 58 -1.79 2.62 15.70
CA LEU A 58 -0.78 2.57 16.75
C LEU A 58 -1.37 2.19 18.11
N HIS A 59 -2.59 2.66 18.41
CA HIS A 59 -3.30 2.22 19.60
C HIS A 59 -3.57 0.70 19.57
N TYR A 60 -3.94 0.14 18.41
CA TYR A 60 -4.07 -1.31 18.21
C TYR A 60 -2.72 -2.05 18.42
N LEU A 61 -1.64 -1.54 17.82
CA LEU A 61 -0.31 -2.14 17.86
C LEU A 61 0.26 -2.21 19.28
N SER A 62 -0.07 -1.25 20.14
CA SER A 62 0.41 -1.17 21.52
C SER A 62 0.21 -2.46 22.34
N ARG A 63 -0.77 -3.29 21.97
CA ARG A 63 -1.08 -4.59 22.60
C ARG A 63 0.00 -5.64 22.35
N TYR A 64 0.78 -5.49 21.29
CA TYR A 64 1.83 -6.41 20.87
C TYR A 64 3.22 -6.05 21.42
N ASN A 65 3.31 -4.99 22.22
CA ASN A 65 4.55 -4.56 22.88
C ASN A 65 4.91 -5.39 24.11
N GLN A 66 4.04 -6.33 24.51
CA GLN A 66 4.31 -7.24 25.62
C GLN A 66 5.18 -8.41 25.13
N THR A 67 6.27 -8.68 25.84
CA THR A 67 7.19 -9.77 25.56
C THR A 67 6.49 -11.11 25.82
N ILE A 68 6.03 -11.77 24.75
CA ILE A 68 5.72 -13.20 24.84
C ILE A 68 7.05 -13.93 24.92
N THR A 69 7.32 -14.50 26.09
CA THR A 69 8.48 -15.34 26.37
C THR A 69 8.19 -16.73 25.82
N THR A 70 8.80 -17.17 24.71
CA THR A 70 9.26 -18.57 24.45
C THR A 70 9.89 -18.74 23.06
N PRO A 71 10.71 -19.79 22.82
CA PRO A 71 12.08 -19.62 22.33
C PRO A 71 12.28 -20.26 20.95
N ALA A 72 12.55 -19.42 19.95
CA ALA A 72 13.32 -19.76 18.77
C ALA A 72 13.76 -18.44 18.17
N ASP A 73 15.01 -18.31 17.77
CA ASP A 73 15.52 -17.17 17.03
C ASP A 73 14.69 -17.02 15.73
N PRO A 74 13.74 -16.07 15.64
CA PRO A 74 12.79 -16.00 14.53
C PRO A 74 13.51 -15.61 13.23
N TYR A 75 14.68 -14.98 13.37
CA TYR A 75 15.50 -14.54 12.25
C TYR A 75 16.23 -15.69 11.56
N ASN A 76 16.25 -16.89 12.16
CA ASN A 76 16.93 -18.06 11.61
C ASN A 76 15.97 -19.21 11.28
N GLN A 77 14.67 -18.93 11.14
CA GLN A 77 13.74 -19.99 10.78
C GLN A 77 13.95 -20.43 9.32
N PRO A 78 14.28 -21.72 9.09
CA PRO A 78 14.35 -22.26 7.74
C PRO A 78 13.00 -22.06 7.02
N PRO A 79 13.00 -22.00 5.68
CA PRO A 79 11.75 -21.98 4.93
C PRO A 79 10.85 -23.13 5.39
N PRO A 80 9.54 -22.89 5.61
CA PRO A 80 8.64 -23.95 6.01
C PRO A 80 8.65 -25.06 4.95
N THR A 81 8.59 -26.31 5.41
CA THR A 81 8.59 -27.49 4.52
C THR A 81 7.35 -27.56 3.63
N THR A 82 6.30 -26.82 4.00
CA THR A 82 5.05 -26.66 3.24
C THR A 82 4.75 -25.18 3.05
N LYS A 83 4.27 -24.82 1.86
CA LYS A 83 3.82 -23.45 1.56
C LYS A 83 2.62 -23.07 2.42
N GLU A 84 2.58 -21.81 2.88
CA GLU A 84 1.41 -21.23 3.54
C GLU A 84 0.27 -21.07 2.53
N HIS A 85 -0.94 -21.47 2.94
CA HIS A 85 -2.15 -21.34 2.12
C HIS A 85 -2.87 -20.04 2.43
N VAL A 86 -2.69 -19.02 1.59
CA VAL A 86 -3.21 -17.66 1.80
C VAL A 86 -3.70 -17.05 0.48
N ASP A 87 -4.64 -16.10 0.55
CA ASP A 87 -5.17 -15.44 -0.64
C ASP A 87 -4.27 -14.30 -1.14
N LEU A 88 -3.49 -13.72 -0.22
CA LEU A 88 -2.63 -12.58 -0.50
C LEU A 88 -1.32 -12.66 0.30
N CYS A 89 -0.18 -12.59 -0.39
CA CYS A 89 1.11 -12.40 0.28
C CYS A 89 1.55 -10.93 0.20
N VAL A 90 1.83 -10.31 1.34
CA VAL A 90 2.22 -8.91 1.45
C VAL A 90 3.72 -8.81 1.70
N GLY A 91 4.45 -8.31 0.71
CA GLY A 91 5.87 -8.01 0.79
C GLY A 91 6.12 -6.55 1.15
N ILE A 92 6.81 -6.31 2.26
CA ILE A 92 7.11 -4.97 2.76
C ILE A 92 8.62 -4.80 2.88
N VAL A 93 9.15 -3.73 2.33
CA VAL A 93 10.58 -3.40 2.40
C VAL A 93 10.75 -2.18 3.28
N THR A 94 11.62 -2.28 4.29
CA THR A 94 11.94 -1.15 5.17
C THR A 94 13.44 -0.88 5.22
N VAL A 95 13.79 0.40 5.31
CA VAL A 95 15.16 0.89 5.44
C VAL A 95 15.22 1.91 6.57
N LYS A 96 16.38 2.07 7.20
CA LYS A 96 16.58 3.09 8.23
C LYS A 96 16.43 4.49 7.65
N ARG A 97 15.40 5.22 8.08
CA ARG A 97 15.20 6.64 7.75
C ARG A 97 15.86 7.56 8.79
N PRO A 98 16.34 8.76 8.42
CA PRO A 98 17.02 9.65 9.36
C PRO A 98 16.12 10.29 10.42
N LEU A 99 14.83 10.48 10.12
CA LEU A 99 13.91 11.28 10.95
C LEU A 99 12.88 10.41 11.68
N THR A 100 12.05 9.72 10.91
CA THR A 100 10.95 8.89 11.44
C THR A 100 10.94 7.55 10.73
N GLN A 101 10.82 6.47 11.49
CA GLN A 101 10.40 5.18 10.93
C GLN A 101 8.88 5.16 10.94
N ASN A 102 8.28 4.60 9.88
CA ASN A 102 6.82 4.53 9.72
C ASN A 102 6.34 3.07 9.60
N ILE A 103 7.26 2.10 9.73
CA ILE A 103 6.94 0.69 9.48
C ILE A 103 5.95 0.14 10.51
N ASP A 104 6.05 0.59 11.76
CA ASP A 104 5.12 0.29 12.83
C ASP A 104 3.68 0.67 12.43
N THR A 105 3.52 1.88 11.90
CA THR A 105 2.26 2.45 11.44
C THR A 105 1.72 1.69 10.24
N THR A 106 2.59 1.36 9.28
CA THR A 106 2.25 0.58 8.09
C THR A 106 1.70 -0.79 8.50
N ILE A 107 2.46 -1.56 9.27
CA ILE A 107 2.07 -2.88 9.76
C ILE A 107 0.79 -2.80 10.59
N ALA A 108 0.72 -1.86 11.53
CA ALA A 108 -0.45 -1.69 12.37
C ALA A 108 -1.71 -1.41 11.55
N SER A 109 -1.64 -0.51 10.58
CA SER A 109 -2.80 -0.14 9.76
C SER A 109 -3.28 -1.26 8.85
N LEU A 110 -2.39 -2.18 8.45
CA LEU A 110 -2.75 -3.35 7.67
C LEU A 110 -3.56 -4.36 8.46
N ILE A 111 -3.30 -4.50 9.77
CA ILE A 111 -3.86 -5.58 10.58
C ILE A 111 -4.96 -5.14 11.55
N ASP A 112 -5.04 -3.85 11.92
CA ASP A 112 -5.90 -3.37 13.01
C ASP A 112 -7.40 -3.58 12.81
N SER A 113 -7.82 -3.70 11.56
CA SER A 113 -9.20 -3.74 11.10
C SER A 113 -9.58 -5.09 10.49
N LEU A 114 -8.64 -6.04 10.45
CA LEU A 114 -8.89 -7.39 9.96
C LEU A 114 -9.55 -8.23 11.06
N SER A 115 -10.60 -8.95 10.67
CA SER A 115 -11.08 -10.09 11.46
C SER A 115 -10.03 -11.21 11.50
N GLN A 116 -10.15 -12.13 12.47
CA GLN A 116 -9.26 -13.28 12.57
C GLN A 116 -9.23 -14.12 11.28
N HIS A 117 -10.38 -14.26 10.62
CA HIS A 117 -10.48 -14.96 9.34
C HIS A 117 -9.69 -14.24 8.24
N GLN A 118 -9.90 -12.92 8.08
CA GLN A 118 -9.16 -12.13 7.10
C GLN A 118 -7.65 -12.12 7.38
N ARG A 119 -7.25 -12.05 8.66
CA ARG A 119 -5.83 -12.12 9.04
C ARG A 119 -5.20 -13.46 8.68
N SER A 120 -5.97 -14.56 8.71
CA SER A 120 -5.50 -15.89 8.29
C SER A 120 -5.37 -16.06 6.77
N GLN A 121 -6.01 -15.18 5.98
CA GLN A 121 -5.95 -15.18 4.52
C GLN A 121 -4.77 -14.36 3.97
N ILE A 122 -3.96 -13.75 4.86
CA ILE A 122 -2.81 -12.95 4.45
C ILE A 122 -1.52 -13.44 5.12
N SER A 123 -0.43 -13.41 4.37
CA SER A 123 0.92 -13.60 4.92
C SER A 123 1.75 -12.34 4.74
N ILE A 124 2.28 -11.78 5.84
CA ILE A 124 3.05 -10.53 5.81
C ILE A 124 4.54 -10.83 5.98
N HIS A 125 5.32 -10.48 4.98
CA HIS A 125 6.77 -10.64 4.93
C HIS A 125 7.46 -9.27 4.99
N LEU A 126 8.22 -9.03 6.06
CA LEU A 126 8.92 -7.77 6.29
C LEU A 126 10.42 -7.94 6.06
N LEU A 127 10.96 -7.29 5.04
CA LEU A 127 12.39 -7.23 4.76
C LEU A 127 13.01 -5.99 5.41
N PHE A 128 13.93 -6.21 6.36
CA PHE A 128 14.84 -5.17 6.83
C PHE A 128 16.01 -5.07 5.84
N ALA A 129 15.90 -4.14 4.89
CA ALA A 129 16.80 -4.00 3.76
C ALA A 129 18.07 -3.20 4.12
N LEU A 130 18.76 -3.66 5.15
CA LEU A 130 20.06 -3.15 5.60
C LEU A 130 21.07 -4.29 5.63
N THR A 131 22.33 -4.00 5.30
CA THR A 131 23.41 -4.97 5.49
C THR A 131 23.63 -5.35 6.95
N THR A 132 23.25 -4.46 7.87
CA THR A 132 23.20 -4.72 9.31
C THR A 132 21.76 -4.45 9.82
N PRO A 133 20.89 -5.48 9.90
CA PRO A 133 19.47 -5.28 10.25
C PRO A 133 19.24 -4.62 11.61
N THR A 134 20.12 -4.88 12.59
CA THR A 134 20.06 -4.29 13.94
C THR A 134 20.26 -2.77 13.97
N ASP A 135 20.74 -2.17 12.87
CA ASP A 135 20.85 -0.71 12.76
C ASP A 135 19.48 -0.05 12.56
N HIS A 136 18.45 -0.82 12.20
CA HIS A 136 17.06 -0.36 12.11
C HIS A 136 16.43 -0.27 13.50
N PRO A 137 15.87 0.90 13.90
CA PRO A 137 15.28 1.08 15.24
C PRO A 137 14.20 0.05 15.60
N ASP A 138 13.36 -0.31 14.62
CA ASP A 138 12.26 -1.24 14.85
C ASP A 138 12.65 -2.72 14.83
N TYR A 139 13.87 -3.09 14.41
CA TYR A 139 14.24 -4.49 14.17
C TYR A 139 13.99 -5.41 15.37
N ASN A 140 14.36 -4.94 16.56
CA ASN A 140 14.25 -5.70 17.82
C ASN A 140 12.95 -5.42 18.58
N HIS A 141 11.97 -4.73 17.99
CA HIS A 141 10.76 -4.38 18.70
C HIS A 141 9.83 -5.62 18.82
N PRO A 142 9.26 -5.93 20.00
CA PRO A 142 8.41 -7.12 20.17
C PRO A 142 7.24 -7.25 19.19
N TRP A 143 6.66 -6.12 18.78
CA TRP A 143 5.53 -6.13 17.85
C TRP A 143 5.89 -6.75 16.50
N VAL A 144 7.16 -6.66 16.05
CA VAL A 144 7.59 -7.18 14.75
C VAL A 144 7.23 -8.67 14.66
N HIS A 145 7.73 -9.47 15.60
CA HIS A 145 7.48 -10.91 15.61
C HIS A 145 6.04 -11.30 15.91
N ASN A 146 5.33 -10.46 16.66
CA ASN A 146 3.96 -10.77 17.05
C ASN A 146 2.92 -10.43 15.97
N THR A 147 3.31 -9.71 14.92
CA THR A 147 2.36 -9.19 13.92
C THR A 147 2.64 -9.64 12.50
N VAL A 148 3.90 -9.90 12.14
CA VAL A 148 4.28 -10.38 10.80
C VAL A 148 4.46 -11.89 10.77
N ASN A 149 4.28 -12.50 9.59
CA ASN A 149 4.49 -13.94 9.42
C ASN A 149 5.98 -14.26 9.28
N ARG A 150 6.72 -13.40 8.56
CA ARG A 150 8.15 -13.60 8.29
C ARG A 150 8.91 -12.29 8.40
N VAL A 151 10.05 -12.36 9.09
CA VAL A 151 11.06 -11.30 9.08
C VAL A 151 12.20 -11.76 8.18
N LEU A 152 12.56 -10.94 7.20
CA LEU A 152 13.58 -11.24 6.21
C LEU A 152 14.79 -10.32 6.42
N THR A 153 15.96 -10.88 6.21
CA THR A 153 17.25 -10.17 6.13
C THR A 153 18.01 -10.68 4.92
N TYR A 154 19.02 -9.94 4.45
CA TYR A 154 19.85 -10.40 3.33
C TYR A 154 20.54 -11.75 3.60
N GLU A 155 20.92 -12.03 4.85
CA GLU A 155 21.55 -13.29 5.26
C GLU A 155 20.59 -14.47 5.12
N THR A 156 19.35 -14.33 5.59
CA THR A 156 18.35 -15.43 5.58
C THR A 156 17.93 -15.86 4.18
N GLN A 157 18.08 -14.98 3.18
CA GLN A 157 17.55 -15.22 1.84
C GLN A 157 18.56 -15.92 0.92
N ASN A 158 19.75 -16.28 1.42
CA ASN A 158 20.80 -17.01 0.67
C ASN A 158 21.01 -16.43 -0.75
N ILE A 159 20.95 -15.11 -0.85
CA ILE A 159 21.09 -14.39 -2.11
C ILE A 159 22.55 -14.44 -2.57
N SER A 160 22.75 -14.61 -3.88
CA SER A 160 24.07 -14.69 -4.50
C SER A 160 24.90 -13.39 -4.41
N TYR A 161 24.35 -12.33 -3.83
CA TYR A 161 25.03 -11.05 -3.68
C TYR A 161 25.98 -11.09 -2.48
N THR A 162 27.23 -10.68 -2.68
CA THR A 162 28.17 -10.54 -1.57
C THR A 162 27.73 -9.39 -0.66
N THR A 163 27.90 -9.55 0.65
CA THR A 163 27.63 -8.49 1.65
C THR A 163 28.37 -7.19 1.31
N SER A 164 29.57 -7.29 0.70
CA SER A 164 30.36 -6.14 0.25
C SER A 164 29.69 -5.35 -0.88
N TYR A 165 29.04 -6.03 -1.82
CA TYR A 165 28.31 -5.39 -2.90
C TYR A 165 27.07 -4.67 -2.37
N LEU A 166 26.26 -5.33 -1.53
CA LEU A 166 25.08 -4.71 -0.90
C LEU A 166 25.46 -3.48 -0.08
N ARG A 167 26.59 -3.52 0.67
CA ARG A 167 27.09 -2.37 1.44
C ARG A 167 27.47 -1.19 0.54
N THR A 168 27.99 -1.47 -0.66
CA THR A 168 28.31 -0.45 -1.66
C THR A 168 27.04 0.21 -2.18
N LEU A 169 25.99 -0.57 -2.45
CA LEU A 169 24.70 -0.04 -2.89
C LEU A 169 24.03 0.79 -1.80
N GLU A 170 24.10 0.35 -0.54
CA GLU A 170 23.53 1.05 0.62
C GLU A 170 24.24 2.38 0.90
N GLY A 171 25.57 2.42 0.80
CA GLY A 171 26.37 3.61 1.12
C GLY A 171 26.31 4.74 0.10
N ASN A 172 25.73 4.52 -1.08
CA ASN A 172 25.75 5.49 -2.17
C ASN A 172 24.38 5.70 -2.82
N LYS A 173 23.83 6.91 -2.67
CA LYS A 173 22.53 7.32 -3.23
C LYS A 173 22.42 7.11 -4.75
N LYS A 174 23.54 7.09 -5.49
CA LYS A 174 23.55 6.78 -6.93
C LYS A 174 22.96 5.40 -7.25
N PHE A 175 23.09 4.45 -6.33
CA PHE A 175 22.65 3.07 -6.51
C PHE A 175 21.29 2.77 -5.87
N THR A 176 20.56 3.80 -5.42
CA THR A 176 19.25 3.62 -4.77
C THR A 176 18.31 2.77 -5.63
N SER A 177 18.21 3.05 -6.94
CA SER A 177 17.32 2.30 -7.84
C SER A 177 17.72 0.82 -7.96
N GLU A 178 19.02 0.54 -8.05
CA GLU A 178 19.55 -0.82 -8.17
C GLU A 178 19.32 -1.61 -6.88
N LYS A 179 19.58 -1.00 -5.73
CA LYS A 179 19.28 -1.57 -4.42
C LYS A 179 17.79 -1.87 -4.27
N SER A 180 16.92 -0.91 -4.59
CA SER A 180 15.47 -1.09 -4.50
C SER A 180 14.99 -2.26 -5.36
N LEU A 181 15.51 -2.45 -6.57
CA LEU A 181 15.16 -3.60 -7.42
C LEU A 181 15.53 -4.94 -6.75
N ILE A 182 16.71 -5.01 -6.14
CA ILE A 182 17.16 -6.20 -5.39
C ILE A 182 16.24 -6.46 -4.19
N ASP A 183 15.96 -5.42 -3.39
CA ASP A 183 15.11 -5.52 -2.19
C ASP A 183 13.71 -6.03 -2.53
N TYR A 184 13.14 -5.48 -3.60
CA TYR A 184 11.84 -5.90 -4.10
C TYR A 184 11.84 -7.31 -4.67
N ALA A 185 12.89 -7.70 -5.41
CA ALA A 185 13.02 -9.07 -5.90
C ALA A 185 13.08 -10.08 -4.75
N ILE A 186 13.78 -9.75 -3.66
CA ILE A 186 13.84 -10.58 -2.46
C ILE A 186 12.46 -10.74 -1.82
N SER A 187 11.74 -9.63 -1.63
CA SER A 187 10.43 -9.65 -1.01
C SER A 187 9.41 -10.47 -1.83
N ILE A 188 9.37 -10.27 -3.15
CA ILE A 188 8.55 -11.05 -4.08
C ILE A 188 8.92 -12.53 -4.03
N ARG A 189 10.22 -12.84 -4.09
CA ARG A 189 10.71 -14.21 -4.08
C ARG A 189 10.32 -14.93 -2.80
N SER A 190 10.39 -14.26 -1.66
CA SER A 190 9.95 -14.82 -0.39
C SER A 190 8.47 -15.23 -0.44
N CYS A 191 7.58 -14.37 -0.96
CA CYS A 191 6.18 -14.73 -1.18
C CYS A 191 6.03 -15.93 -2.12
N TYR A 192 6.75 -15.94 -3.23
CA TYR A 192 6.71 -17.01 -4.23
C TYR A 192 7.17 -18.37 -3.69
N ASP A 193 8.26 -18.38 -2.92
CA ASP A 193 8.88 -19.61 -2.44
C ASP A 193 8.11 -20.20 -1.24
N THR A 194 7.47 -19.36 -0.42
CA THR A 194 6.89 -19.79 0.87
C THR A 194 5.37 -19.79 0.94
N THR A 195 4.67 -19.26 -0.06
CA THR A 195 3.20 -19.27 -0.12
C THR A 195 2.70 -19.86 -1.45
N ASP A 196 1.42 -20.22 -1.51
CA ASP A 196 0.70 -20.52 -2.75
C ASP A 196 -0.26 -19.40 -3.17
N ALA A 197 -0.03 -18.20 -2.64
CA ALA A 197 -0.93 -17.07 -2.85
C ALA A 197 -1.05 -16.71 -4.34
N PRO A 198 -2.27 -16.50 -4.86
CA PRO A 198 -2.47 -16.08 -6.25
C PRO A 198 -2.08 -14.61 -6.50
N TYR A 199 -1.98 -13.80 -5.44
CA TYR A 199 -1.73 -12.36 -5.50
C TYR A 199 -0.65 -11.94 -4.53
N PHE A 200 0.29 -11.10 -4.99
CA PHE A 200 1.31 -10.50 -4.14
C PHE A 200 1.10 -8.98 -4.06
N LEU A 201 1.13 -8.44 -2.84
CA LEU A 201 1.05 -7.02 -2.56
C LEU A 201 2.39 -6.49 -2.07
N MET A 202 2.98 -5.56 -2.80
CA MET A 202 4.21 -4.87 -2.44
C MET A 202 3.91 -3.50 -1.86
N LEU A 203 4.42 -3.26 -0.66
CA LEU A 203 4.27 -1.98 0.05
C LEU A 203 5.63 -1.42 0.44
N GLU A 204 5.73 -0.09 0.38
CA GLU A 204 6.76 0.65 1.09
C GLU A 204 6.44 0.67 2.60
N ASP A 205 7.44 0.99 3.40
CA ASP A 205 7.34 1.14 4.86
C ASP A 205 6.65 2.42 5.35
N ASP A 206 6.15 3.27 4.44
CA ASP A 206 5.51 4.56 4.73
C ASP A 206 4.08 4.68 4.16
N VAL A 207 3.33 3.57 4.16
CA VAL A 207 1.95 3.51 3.66
C VAL A 207 0.97 3.29 4.80
N VAL A 208 -0.18 3.96 4.77
CA VAL A 208 -1.25 3.75 5.76
C VAL A 208 -2.44 3.07 5.07
N ALA A 209 -2.90 1.94 5.57
CA ALA A 209 -4.09 1.28 5.03
C ALA A 209 -5.40 1.83 5.63
N GLN A 210 -6.41 2.00 4.79
CA GLN A 210 -7.78 2.27 5.20
C GLN A 210 -8.39 1.04 5.88
N ARG A 211 -9.36 1.27 6.76
CA ARG A 211 -9.98 0.24 7.59
C ARG A 211 -10.53 -0.97 6.81
N ASN A 212 -10.98 -0.77 5.57
CA ASN A 212 -11.60 -1.82 4.77
C ASN A 212 -10.75 -2.21 3.56
N TRP A 213 -9.43 -2.05 3.65
CA TRP A 213 -8.54 -2.25 2.52
C TRP A 213 -8.60 -3.67 1.96
N PHE A 214 -8.56 -4.67 2.82
CA PHE A 214 -8.52 -6.08 2.42
C PHE A 214 -9.79 -6.51 1.67
N PRO A 215 -11.01 -6.36 2.24
CA PRO A 215 -12.23 -6.73 1.52
C PRO A 215 -12.43 -5.90 0.24
N THR A 216 -12.01 -4.63 0.23
CA THR A 216 -12.10 -3.80 -0.98
C THR A 216 -11.15 -4.30 -2.07
N THR A 217 -9.93 -4.68 -1.68
CA THR A 217 -8.92 -5.24 -2.58
C THR A 217 -9.38 -6.58 -3.17
N THR A 218 -9.82 -7.52 -2.34
CA THR A 218 -10.27 -8.84 -2.81
C THR A 218 -11.49 -8.75 -3.71
N GLN A 219 -12.47 -7.89 -3.38
CA GLN A 219 -13.61 -7.62 -4.25
C GLN A 219 -13.20 -7.05 -5.62
N THR A 220 -12.18 -6.18 -5.63
CA THR A 220 -11.63 -5.62 -6.88
C THR A 220 -10.94 -6.70 -7.71
N LEU A 221 -10.16 -7.58 -7.07
CA LEU A 221 -9.50 -8.71 -7.74
C LEU A 221 -10.52 -9.66 -8.37
N HIS A 222 -11.61 -9.99 -7.68
CA HIS A 222 -12.71 -10.79 -8.24
C HIS A 222 -13.36 -10.11 -9.46
N SER A 223 -13.52 -8.79 -9.42
CA SER A 223 -14.07 -8.02 -10.54
C SER A 223 -13.14 -8.09 -11.76
N ILE A 224 -11.82 -8.02 -11.54
CA ILE A 224 -10.81 -8.17 -12.60
C ILE A 224 -10.86 -9.57 -13.20
N GLU A 225 -10.97 -10.62 -12.39
CA GLU A 225 -11.14 -11.99 -12.87
C GLU A 225 -12.41 -12.17 -13.72
N GLU A 226 -13.51 -11.52 -13.34
CA GLU A 226 -14.73 -11.49 -14.14
C GLU A 226 -14.50 -10.77 -15.48
N TRP A 227 -13.83 -9.62 -15.47
CA TRP A 227 -13.50 -8.87 -16.69
C TRP A 227 -12.60 -9.65 -17.64
N VAL A 228 -11.64 -10.40 -17.11
CA VAL A 228 -10.81 -11.34 -17.88
C VAL A 228 -11.68 -12.43 -18.50
N ARG A 229 -12.57 -13.07 -17.73
CA ARG A 229 -13.50 -14.10 -18.25
C ARG A 229 -14.42 -13.58 -19.34
N ARG A 230 -14.80 -12.30 -19.27
CA ARG A 230 -15.65 -11.61 -20.25
C ARG A 230 -14.88 -11.06 -21.46
N GLY A 231 -13.55 -11.21 -21.50
CA GLY A 231 -12.71 -10.71 -22.59
C GLY A 231 -12.57 -9.18 -22.60
N ILE A 232 -12.87 -8.50 -21.49
CA ILE A 232 -12.71 -7.04 -21.35
C ILE A 232 -11.23 -6.68 -21.13
N ILE A 233 -10.52 -7.53 -20.37
CA ILE A 233 -9.10 -7.36 -20.04
C ILE A 233 -8.33 -8.61 -20.50
N ASN A 234 -7.07 -8.42 -20.90
CA ASN A 234 -6.18 -9.52 -21.25
C ASN A 234 -5.96 -10.45 -20.03
N PRO A 235 -6.12 -11.78 -20.17
CA PRO A 235 -5.84 -12.73 -19.09
C PRO A 235 -4.42 -12.68 -18.53
N ASP A 236 -3.44 -12.22 -19.32
CA ASP A 236 -2.01 -12.16 -18.96
C ASP A 236 -1.60 -10.81 -18.33
N TRP A 237 -2.47 -10.22 -17.50
CA TRP A 237 -2.10 -9.02 -16.77
C TRP A 237 -1.13 -9.35 -15.63
N LEU A 238 -0.06 -8.55 -15.52
CA LEU A 238 1.02 -8.78 -14.54
C LEU A 238 0.88 -7.90 -13.29
N TYR A 239 0.32 -6.69 -13.46
CA TYR A 239 0.45 -5.64 -12.46
C TYR A 239 -0.79 -4.76 -12.35
N LEU A 240 -1.21 -4.48 -11.12
CA LEU A 240 -2.20 -3.46 -10.80
C LEU A 240 -1.61 -2.45 -9.81
N ARG A 241 -1.71 -1.17 -10.14
CA ARG A 241 -1.33 -0.09 -9.23
C ARG A 241 -2.55 0.32 -8.41
N LEU A 242 -2.39 0.35 -7.09
CA LEU A 242 -3.48 0.64 -6.15
C LEU A 242 -3.62 2.14 -5.81
N PHE A 243 -2.72 2.99 -6.31
CA PHE A 243 -2.71 4.43 -6.06
C PHE A 243 -2.35 5.22 -7.32
N TYR A 244 -2.93 6.41 -7.42
CA TYR A 244 -2.58 7.41 -8.43
C TYR A 244 -2.25 8.72 -7.72
N THR A 245 -1.03 9.22 -7.88
CA THR A 245 -0.74 10.62 -7.54
C THR A 245 -1.33 11.51 -8.64
N GLU A 246 -1.79 12.70 -8.29
CA GLU A 246 -2.31 13.71 -9.23
C GLU A 246 -1.36 13.99 -10.41
N LYS A 247 -0.05 13.79 -10.23
CA LYS A 247 0.97 13.88 -11.29
C LYS A 247 0.80 12.88 -12.45
N PHE A 248 0.05 11.79 -12.26
CA PHE A 248 -0.17 10.76 -13.28
C PHE A 248 -1.58 10.80 -13.88
N LEU A 249 -2.39 11.83 -13.58
CA LEU A 249 -3.71 12.04 -14.19
C LEU A 249 -3.63 12.53 -15.66
N ALA A 250 -2.43 12.88 -16.15
CA ALA A 250 -2.18 13.12 -17.56
C ALA A 250 -2.09 11.78 -18.30
N GLY A 251 -3.19 11.40 -18.97
CA GLY A 251 -3.41 10.08 -19.56
C GLY A 251 -2.29 9.60 -20.50
N THR A 252 -1.82 8.39 -20.24
CA THR A 252 -1.54 7.37 -21.26
C THR A 252 -1.46 6.00 -20.57
N PRO A 253 -2.25 4.99 -20.97
CA PRO A 253 -2.07 3.64 -20.48
C PRO A 253 -0.79 3.07 -21.09
N ARG A 254 0.29 2.98 -20.31
CA ARG A 254 1.45 2.17 -20.70
C ARG A 254 1.24 0.75 -20.23
N THR A 255 0.68 -0.08 -21.13
CA THR A 255 0.69 -1.53 -20.99
C THR A 255 2.12 -2.03 -21.19
N GLY A 256 2.74 -2.56 -20.12
CA GLY A 256 4.02 -3.27 -20.18
C GLY A 256 3.86 -4.63 -20.86
N ARG A 257 4.84 -5.01 -21.68
CA ARG A 257 4.86 -6.27 -22.45
C ARG A 257 5.03 -7.51 -21.56
N SER A 258 4.41 -8.57 -22.05
CA SER A 258 4.37 -9.97 -21.58
C SER A 258 5.72 -10.62 -21.30
N ILE A 259 5.77 -11.41 -20.23
CA ILE A 259 6.61 -12.61 -20.08
C ILE A 259 5.66 -13.72 -19.55
N SER A 260 5.71 -14.90 -20.15
CA SER A 260 4.96 -16.12 -19.78
C SER A 260 5.95 -17.31 -19.82
N PRO A 261 5.76 -18.45 -19.11
CA PRO A 261 4.62 -18.85 -18.28
C PRO A 261 4.92 -18.91 -16.78
N GLY A 262 3.94 -18.47 -15.99
CA GLY A 262 4.01 -18.27 -14.54
C GLY A 262 3.61 -16.83 -14.22
N VAL A 263 2.35 -16.45 -14.50
CA VAL A 263 1.89 -15.06 -14.36
C VAL A 263 1.86 -14.68 -12.89
N LEU A 264 2.90 -13.96 -12.45
CA LEU A 264 2.96 -13.35 -11.14
C LEU A 264 2.09 -12.09 -11.11
N ARG A 265 1.02 -12.06 -10.30
CA ARG A 265 0.12 -10.90 -10.20
C ARG A 265 0.53 -10.00 -9.06
N LEU A 266 1.00 -8.81 -9.41
CA LEU A 266 1.64 -7.87 -8.50
C LEU A 266 0.79 -6.63 -8.26
N LEU A 267 0.52 -6.34 -6.99
CA LEU A 267 -0.04 -5.09 -6.52
C LEU A 267 1.10 -4.24 -5.96
N SER A 268 1.22 -2.96 -6.29
CA SER A 268 2.27 -2.11 -5.70
C SER A 268 1.77 -0.73 -5.30
N LEU A 269 2.29 -0.29 -4.15
CA LEU A 269 2.12 1.03 -3.56
C LEU A 269 3.50 1.70 -3.33
N SER A 270 3.62 3.01 -3.56
CA SER A 270 4.82 3.79 -3.23
C SER A 270 4.50 5.22 -2.79
N ARG A 271 5.00 5.58 -1.60
CA ARG A 271 5.05 6.89 -0.92
C ARG A 271 3.75 7.63 -0.56
N ASP A 272 3.74 8.08 0.71
CA ASP A 272 3.09 9.26 1.29
C ASP A 272 1.55 9.37 1.31
N TYR A 273 0.76 8.28 1.30
CA TYR A 273 -0.71 8.40 1.38
C TYR A 273 -1.42 7.22 2.07
N VAL A 274 -2.67 7.49 2.48
CA VAL A 274 -3.62 6.45 2.90
C VAL A 274 -4.18 5.75 1.67
N PHE A 275 -4.16 4.42 1.65
CA PHE A 275 -4.69 3.58 0.59
C PHE A 275 -6.07 3.01 0.96
N VAL A 276 -6.90 2.73 -0.07
CA VAL A 276 -8.30 2.21 -0.08
C VAL A 276 -8.53 1.02 0.85
#